data_AF-Q9TAE5-F1
#
_entry.id   AF-Q9TAE5-F1
#
_cell.length_a   1.000
_cell.length_b   1.000
_cell.length_c   1.000
_cell.angle_alpha   90.00
_cell.angle_beta   90.00
_cell.angle_gamma   90.00
#
_symmetry.space_group_name_H-M   'P 1'
#
loop_
_entity.id
_entity.type
_entity.pdbx_description
1 polymer ?
#
loop_
_entity_poly.entity_id
_entity_poly.type
_entity_poly.pdbx_seq_one_letter_code
_entity_poly.pdbx_strand_id
1 'polypeptide(L)'
;ACAFIGSIICQEGRIIFLNTNSFYSEILDSMKKRCSRARFFISNSPNFVFNFYECLVLVDAYRHDSVILEADRKQIPIVSLVDSQLPLES
;
A
#
# COMPACT_ATOMS: atom_id res chain seq x y z
N ALA A 1 2.77 -4.66 -11.36
CA ALA A 1 2.98 -4.30 -9.94
C ALA A 1 4.44 -4.47 -9.49
N CYS A 2 5.03 -5.68 -9.54
CA CYS A 2 6.36 -5.93 -8.96
C CYS A 2 7.50 -5.07 -9.51
N ALA A 3 7.55 -4.83 -10.83
CA ALA A 3 8.59 -3.98 -11.42
C ALA A 3 8.55 -2.53 -10.90
N PHE A 4 7.34 -1.99 -10.75
CA PHE A 4 7.10 -0.64 -10.21
C PHE A 4 7.47 -0.53 -8.72
N ILE A 5 7.03 -1.49 -7.90
CA ILE A 5 7.44 -1.55 -6.49
C ILE A 5 8.96 -1.72 -6.38
N GLY A 6 9.54 -2.58 -7.22
CA GLY A 6 10.98 -2.81 -7.29
C GLY A 6 11.77 -1.52 -7.61
N SER A 7 11.30 -0.68 -8.53
CA SER A 7 11.97 0.60 -8.82
C SER A 7 11.96 1.55 -7.62
N ILE A 8 10.85 1.62 -6.88
CA ILE A 8 10.78 2.45 -5.66
C ILE A 8 11.74 1.92 -4.58
N ILE A 9 11.79 0.59 -4.39
CA ILE A 9 12.71 -0.05 -3.44
C ILE A 9 14.18 0.27 -3.80
N CYS A 10 14.55 0.19 -5.08
CA CYS A 10 15.89 0.51 -5.55
C CYS A 10 16.29 1.96 -5.28
N GLN A 11 15.31 2.89 -5.30
CA GLN A 11 15.47 4.32 -5.05
C GLN A 11 15.32 4.72 -3.57
N GLU A 12 15.23 3.74 -2.65
CA GLU A 12 15.06 3.99 -1.21
C GLU A 12 13.80 4.80 -0.86
N GLY A 13 12.77 4.65 -1.70
CA GLY A 13 11.47 5.31 -1.52
C GLY A 13 10.71 4.80 -0.29
N ARG A 14 9.62 5.49 0.01
CA ARG A 14 8.70 5.22 1.11
C ARG A 14 7.42 4.61 0.56
N ILE A 15 7.10 3.43 1.06
CA ILE A 15 5.91 2.68 0.67
C ILE A 15 5.06 2.49 1.92
N ILE A 16 3.78 2.82 1.83
CA ILE A 16 2.82 2.58 2.91
C ILE A 16 1.87 1.45 2.53
N PHE A 17 1.80 0.44 3.40
CA PHE A 17 0.79 -0.60 3.34
C PHE A 17 -0.40 -0.17 4.21
N LEU A 18 -1.58 -0.08 3.61
CA LEU A 18 -2.82 -0.07 4.38
C LEU A 18 -3.28 -1.51 4.54
N ASN A 19 -3.36 -1.96 5.78
CA ASN A 19 -3.71 -3.31 6.14
C ASN A 19 -4.73 -3.30 7.29
N THR A 20 -6.02 -3.27 6.99
CA THR A 20 -7.03 -3.33 8.06
C THR A 20 -7.25 -4.75 8.59
N ASN A 21 -6.69 -5.76 7.93
CA ASN A 21 -6.72 -7.16 8.35
C ASN A 21 -5.38 -7.63 8.94
N SER A 22 -5.35 -7.93 10.24
CA SER A 22 -4.13 -8.38 10.94
C SER A 22 -3.52 -9.68 10.39
N PHE A 23 -4.28 -10.48 9.63
CA PHE A 23 -3.79 -11.72 9.00
C PHE A 23 -2.54 -11.50 8.14
N TYR A 24 -2.43 -10.35 7.48
CA TYR A 24 -1.28 -10.05 6.62
C TYR A 24 -0.08 -9.41 7.35
N SER A 25 -0.20 -9.11 8.64
CA SER A 25 0.87 -8.41 9.38
C SER A 25 2.22 -9.13 9.32
N GLU A 26 2.23 -10.45 9.54
CA GLU A 26 3.46 -11.25 9.56
C GLU A 26 4.18 -11.26 8.20
N ILE A 27 3.41 -11.36 7.10
CA ILE A 27 3.99 -11.37 5.76
C ILE A 27 4.50 -9.98 5.38
N LEU A 28 3.81 -8.92 5.77
CA LEU A 28 4.28 -7.55 5.56
C LEU A 28 5.58 -7.30 6.33
N ASP A 29 5.67 -7.70 7.59
CA ASP A 29 6.91 -7.58 8.36
C ASP A 29 8.05 -8.41 7.77
N SER A 30 7.75 -9.60 7.23
CA SER A 30 8.73 -10.41 6.50
C SER A 30 9.21 -9.71 5.22
N MET A 31 8.32 -9.05 4.48
CA MET A 31 8.68 -8.23 3.31
C MET A 31 9.58 -7.05 3.71
N LYS A 32 9.24 -6.34 4.80
CA LYS A 32 10.08 -5.23 5.31
C LYS A 32 11.50 -5.66 5.60
N LYS A 33 11.67 -6.83 6.25
CA LYS A 33 12.99 -7.39 6.58
C LYS A 33 13.80 -7.74 5.33
N ARG A 34 13.15 -8.27 4.30
CA ARG A 34 13.82 -8.69 3.05
C ARG A 34 14.15 -7.52 2.12
N CYS A 35 13.35 -6.46 2.14
CA CYS A 35 13.49 -5.32 1.23
C CYS A 35 14.08 -4.08 1.94
N SER A 36 15.20 -4.24 2.64
CA SER A 36 15.75 -3.24 3.57
C SER A 36 16.10 -1.87 2.98
N ARG A 37 16.16 -1.72 1.65
CA ARG A 37 16.47 -0.45 0.98
C ARG A 37 15.32 0.56 1.05
N ALA A 38 14.08 0.09 1.05
CA ALA A 38 12.91 0.96 1.11
C ALA A 38 12.44 1.18 2.55
N ARG A 39 11.79 2.31 2.79
CA ARG A 39 11.12 2.59 4.06
C ARG A 39 9.66 2.17 3.98
N PHE A 40 9.35 1.06 4.63
CA PHE A 40 8.00 0.52 4.66
C PHE A 40 7.25 0.91 5.93
N PHE A 41 6.05 1.43 5.73
CA PHE A 41 5.11 1.78 6.78
C PHE A 41 3.91 0.84 6.69
N ILE A 42 3.35 0.45 7.84
CA ILE A 42 2.09 -0.28 7.88
C ILE A 42 1.13 0.57 8.71
N SER A 43 -0.05 0.86 8.16
CA SER A 43 -1.15 1.46 8.89
C SER A 43 -2.32 0.47 8.90
N ASN A 44 -2.96 0.31 10.06
CA ASN A 44 -4.22 -0.42 10.19
C ASN A 44 -5.43 0.53 10.25
N SER A 45 -5.19 1.84 10.09
CA SER A 45 -6.23 2.86 10.07
C SER A 45 -6.30 3.46 8.68
N PRO A 46 -7.51 3.64 8.11
CA PRO A 46 -7.69 4.39 6.86
C PRO A 46 -7.51 5.92 7.05
N ASN A 47 -7.53 6.42 8.29
CA ASN A 47 -7.42 7.85 8.60
C ASN A 47 -5.96 8.30 8.79
N PHE A 48 -5.02 7.78 8.00
CA PHE A 48 -3.61 8.15 8.09
C PHE A 48 -3.30 9.28 7.12
N VAL A 49 -2.38 10.17 7.51
CA VAL A 49 -1.96 11.28 6.66
C VAL A 49 -0.94 10.78 5.65
N PHE A 50 -1.23 10.97 4.36
CA PHE A 50 -0.24 10.74 3.31
C PHE A 50 0.85 11.81 3.37
N ASN A 51 1.95 11.47 4.04
CA ASN A 51 3.12 12.31 4.14
C ASN A 51 4.29 11.66 3.40
N PHE A 52 4.49 12.16 2.19
CA PHE A 52 5.65 11.86 1.36
C PHE A 52 5.81 10.37 0.98
N TYR A 53 4.72 9.64 0.72
CA TYR A 53 4.81 8.28 0.21
C TYR A 53 4.85 8.27 -1.32
N GLU A 54 5.72 7.45 -1.89
CA GLU A 54 5.85 7.26 -3.33
C GLU A 54 4.89 6.17 -3.86
N CYS A 55 4.29 5.37 -2.96
CA CYS A 55 3.27 4.37 -3.30
C CYS A 55 2.41 4.00 -2.09
N LEU A 56 1.12 3.83 -2.34
CA LEU A 56 0.17 3.18 -1.43
C LEU A 56 -0.03 1.72 -1.88
N VAL A 57 0.04 0.79 -0.93
CA VAL A 57 -0.30 -0.62 -1.15
C VAL A 57 -1.52 -0.98 -0.31
N LEU A 58 -2.66 -1.22 -0.95
CA LEU A 58 -3.89 -1.70 -0.31
C LEU A 58 -3.86 -3.22 -0.24
N VAL A 59 -3.68 -3.76 0.97
CA VAL A 59 -3.55 -5.21 1.19
C VAL A 59 -4.91 -5.89 1.26
N ASP A 60 -5.93 -5.19 1.74
CA ASP A 60 -7.32 -5.60 1.70
C ASP A 60 -8.18 -4.55 0.99
N ALA A 61 -8.55 -4.75 -0.28
CA ALA A 61 -9.24 -3.69 -1.03
C ALA A 61 -10.72 -3.44 -0.62
N TYR A 62 -11.20 -4.03 0.48
CA TYR A 62 -12.62 -3.95 0.84
C TYR A 62 -12.97 -2.58 1.42
N ARG A 63 -13.50 -1.69 0.57
CA ARG A 63 -14.11 -0.38 0.91
C ARG A 63 -13.16 0.65 1.54
N HIS A 64 -12.05 0.94 0.87
CA HIS A 64 -11.14 2.04 1.24
C HIS A 64 -11.33 3.30 0.36
N ASP A 65 -12.56 3.60 -0.04
CA ASP A 65 -12.90 4.66 -1.01
C ASP A 65 -12.32 6.03 -0.62
N SER A 66 -12.34 6.36 0.68
CA SER A 66 -11.77 7.61 1.18
C SER A 66 -10.25 7.69 0.98
N VAL A 67 -9.56 6.57 1.18
CA VAL A 67 -8.10 6.46 1.03
C VAL A 67 -7.72 6.51 -0.45
N ILE A 68 -8.50 5.86 -1.32
CA ILE A 68 -8.33 5.92 -2.76
C ILE A 68 -8.50 7.36 -3.27
N LEU A 69 -9.57 8.03 -2.85
CA LEU A 69 -9.82 9.44 -3.21
C LEU A 69 -8.72 10.38 -2.71
N GLU A 70 -8.19 10.16 -1.51
CA GLU A 70 -7.09 10.98 -0.99
C GLU A 70 -5.77 10.73 -1.73
N ALA A 71 -5.45 9.47 -2.03
CA ALA A 71 -4.28 9.10 -2.82
C ALA A 71 -4.35 9.70 -4.24
N ASP A 72 -5.52 9.63 -4.88
CA ASP A 72 -5.76 10.25 -6.19
C ASP A 72 -5.54 11.77 -6.15
N ARG A 73 -6.14 12.48 -5.18
CA ARG A 73 -5.91 13.92 -4.99
C ARG A 73 -4.44 14.29 -4.82
N LYS A 74 -3.65 13.41 -4.20
CA LYS A 74 -2.21 13.60 -3.97
C LYS A 74 -1.32 13.03 -5.06
N GLN A 75 -1.90 12.44 -6.11
CA GLN A 75 -1.19 11.77 -7.20
C GLN A 75 -0.24 10.67 -6.70
N ILE A 76 -0.66 9.95 -5.66
CA ILE A 76 0.08 8.81 -5.11
C ILE A 76 -0.41 7.55 -5.81
N PRO A 77 0.46 6.80 -6.48
CA PRO A 77 0.07 5.57 -7.17
C PRO A 77 -0.38 4.50 -6.17
N ILE A 78 -1.45 3.81 -6.53
CA ILE A 78 -2.08 2.76 -5.72
C ILE A 78 -1.79 1.40 -6.34
N VAL A 79 -1.26 0.48 -5.54
CA VAL A 79 -1.21 -0.94 -5.86
C VAL A 79 -2.16 -1.65 -4.89
N SER A 80 -2.98 -2.57 -5.37
CA SER A 80 -3.92 -3.29 -4.51
C SER A 80 -3.87 -4.79 -4.74
N LEU A 81 -4.04 -5.56 -3.66
CA LEU A 81 -4.39 -6.97 -3.72
C LEU A 81 -5.90 -7.09 -3.81
N VAL A 82 -6.39 -7.56 -4.95
CA VAL A 82 -7.81 -7.69 -5.24
C VAL A 82 -8.20 -9.17 -5.27
N ASP A 83 -9.27 -9.51 -4.56
CA ASP A 83 -10.01 -10.77 -4.71
C ASP A 83 -10.99 -10.66 -5.90
N SER A 84 -11.29 -11.80 -6.51
CA SER A 84 -12.36 -12.02 -7.49
C SER A 84 -13.74 -11.51 -7.05
N GLN A 85 -13.99 -11.40 -5.75
CA GLN A 85 -15.26 -10.92 -5.20
C GLN A 85 -15.35 -9.39 -5.05
N LEU A 86 -14.25 -8.66 -5.29
CA LEU A 86 -14.33 -7.20 -5.32
C LEU A 86 -15.13 -6.78 -6.54
N PRO A 87 -16.16 -5.91 -6.37
CA PRO A 87 -16.78 -5.29 -7.52
C PRO A 87 -15.69 -4.50 -8.25
N LEU A 88 -15.36 -4.92 -9.47
CA LEU A 88 -14.61 -4.08 -10.39
C LEU A 88 -15.46 -2.83 -10.59
N GLU A 89 -15.05 -1.69 -10.02
CA GLU A 89 -15.68 -0.43 -10.39
C GLU A 89 -15.52 -0.26 -11.91
N SER A 90 -16.67 -0.14 -12.58
CA SER A 90 -16.84 0.06 -14.02
C SER A 90 -16.62 1.50 -14.42
#